data_AF-A0A8E0R3V7-F1
#
_entry.id   AF-A0A8E0R3V7-F1
#
_cell.length_a   1.000
_cell.length_b   1.000
_cell.length_c   1.000
_cell.angle_alpha   90.00
_cell.angle_beta   90.00
_cell.angle_gamma   90.00
#
_symmetry.space_group_name_H-M   'P 1'
#
loop_
_entity.id
_entity.type
_entity.pdbx_description
1 polymer ?
#
loop_
_entity_poly.entity_id
_entity_poly.type
_entity_poly.pdbx_seq_one_letter_code
_entity_poly.pdbx_strand_id
1 'polypeptide(L)'
;MAIYNPFARRESHGRYALSTYRVLVPLTWLLVVIVGVYYTLHSPDDVKHGHKIFKQGNKHITPFSLNTTLTEIYWVLLLLTQLSYVYHLFSNDGAIANAAANVGSHFILNNLFTLAWILLWTRNHFWASELMLAANYLNQHAAYWRHRALPTFVHLSAIAGPYAWTLMALFWNGAVAVGSNSFPARIAANIFIWLIFAFGSTHIMATQDDLLGYCLTFLTLALAVKQLAIKVIALQWIFAFVIFAVFLVESIYLSGTKYSGRDSLFRRITEPEPTDREREPLLNSAANP
;
A
#
# COMPACT_ATOMS: atom_id res chain seq x y z
N MET A 1 -22.86 26.16 4.16
CA MET A 1 -22.92 24.69 4.26
C MET A 1 -21.50 24.15 4.25
N ALA A 2 -21.12 23.29 5.19
CA ALA A 2 -19.81 22.65 5.16
C ALA A 2 -19.74 21.66 3.98
N ILE A 3 -18.69 21.76 3.16
CA ILE A 3 -18.46 20.88 2.01
C ILE A 3 -18.19 19.46 2.52
N TYR A 4 -18.94 18.47 2.03
CA TYR A 4 -18.76 17.07 2.42
C TYR A 4 -17.46 16.51 1.82
N ASN A 5 -16.47 16.24 2.68
CA ASN A 5 -15.22 15.58 2.28
C ASN A 5 -15.31 14.05 2.50
N PRO A 6 -15.28 13.22 1.43
CA PRO A 6 -15.35 11.76 1.53
C PRO A 6 -14.02 11.11 1.97
N PHE A 7 -12.93 11.87 2.06
CA PHE A 7 -11.60 11.42 2.49
C PHE A 7 -11.26 11.83 3.92
N ALA A 8 -12.20 12.42 4.66
CA ALA A 8 -12.00 12.79 6.05
C ALA A 8 -12.27 11.60 6.97
N ARG A 9 -11.46 11.45 8.03
CA ARG A 9 -11.74 10.51 9.12
C ARG A 9 -12.97 10.97 9.90
N ARG A 10 -13.85 10.02 10.21
CA ARG A 10 -15.12 10.23 10.91
C ARG A 10 -15.28 9.18 12.00
N GLU A 11 -15.93 9.58 13.09
CA GLU A 11 -16.31 8.67 14.17
C GLU A 11 -17.48 7.78 13.77
N SER A 12 -18.41 8.32 12.98
CA SER A 12 -19.57 7.59 12.48
C SER A 12 -19.90 7.95 11.04
N HIS A 13 -20.49 6.99 10.33
CA HIS A 13 -21.01 7.14 8.98
C HIS A 13 -22.52 6.94 8.97
N GLY A 14 -23.21 7.81 8.23
CA GLY A 14 -24.64 7.64 7.99
C GLY A 14 -24.94 6.36 7.20
N ARG A 15 -26.17 5.83 7.36
CA ARG A 15 -26.62 4.59 6.71
C ARG A 15 -26.42 4.60 5.19
N TYR A 16 -26.69 5.73 4.53
CA TYR A 16 -26.47 5.88 3.09
C TYR A 16 -24.99 5.75 2.69
N ALA A 17 -24.08 6.40 3.41
CA ALA A 17 -22.65 6.32 3.14
C ALA A 17 -22.13 4.88 3.33
N LEU A 18 -22.55 4.21 4.41
CA LEU A 18 -22.21 2.81 4.65
C LEU A 18 -22.73 1.89 3.54
N SER A 19 -23.98 2.05 3.12
CA SER A 19 -24.55 1.28 2.00
C SER A 19 -23.77 1.52 0.69
N THR A 20 -23.40 2.77 0.40
CA THR A 20 -22.59 3.10 -0.77
C THR A 20 -21.24 2.38 -0.74
N TYR A 21 -20.53 2.41 0.39
CA TYR A 21 -19.25 1.69 0.51
C TYR A 21 -19.45 0.18 0.39
N ARG A 22 -20.48 -0.39 1.02
CA ARG A 22 -20.80 -1.83 0.93
C ARG A 22 -21.08 -2.31 -0.50
N VAL A 23 -21.41 -1.41 -1.42
CA VAL A 23 -21.58 -1.73 -2.84
C VAL A 23 -20.30 -1.42 -3.63
N LEU A 24 -19.78 -0.20 -3.53
CA LEU A 24 -18.66 0.24 -4.36
C LEU A 24 -17.33 -0.42 -4.01
N VAL A 25 -17.08 -0.75 -2.73
CA VAL A 25 -15.84 -1.42 -2.31
C VAL A 25 -15.73 -2.81 -2.94
N PRO A 26 -16.71 -3.74 -2.79
CA PRO A 26 -16.67 -5.03 -3.48
C PRO A 26 -16.64 -4.91 -5.00
N LEU A 27 -17.43 -4.01 -5.59
CA LEU A 27 -17.49 -3.84 -7.04
C LEU A 27 -16.14 -3.42 -7.63
N THR A 28 -15.51 -2.40 -7.05
CA THR A 28 -14.21 -1.91 -7.53
C THR A 28 -13.09 -2.92 -7.28
N TRP A 29 -13.14 -3.66 -6.18
CA TRP A 29 -12.22 -4.78 -5.93
C TRP A 29 -12.39 -5.88 -6.97
N LEU A 30 -13.62 -6.30 -7.24
CA LEU A 30 -13.92 -7.35 -8.22
C LEU A 30 -13.46 -6.94 -9.63
N LEU A 31 -13.61 -5.66 -9.98
CA LEU A 31 -13.12 -5.10 -11.23
C LEU A 31 -11.60 -5.27 -11.38
N VAL A 32 -10.83 -4.96 -10.32
CA VAL A 32 -9.37 -5.18 -10.30
C VAL A 32 -9.02 -6.64 -10.41
N VAL A 33 -9.73 -7.53 -9.69
CA VAL A 33 -9.49 -8.99 -9.75
C VAL A 33 -9.73 -9.52 -11.16
N ILE A 34 -10.92 -9.25 -11.74
CA ILE A 34 -11.29 -9.75 -13.07
C ILE A 34 -10.32 -9.24 -14.12
N VAL A 35 -10.06 -7.93 -14.13
CA VAL A 35 -9.20 -7.31 -15.15
C VAL A 35 -7.72 -7.70 -14.95
N GLY A 36 -7.27 -7.81 -13.70
CA GLY A 36 -5.93 -8.28 -13.36
C GLY A 36 -5.69 -9.73 -13.80
N VAL A 37 -6.63 -10.64 -13.51
CA VAL A 37 -6.56 -12.04 -13.98
C VAL A 37 -6.62 -12.09 -15.51
N TYR A 38 -7.54 -11.34 -16.14
CA TYR A 38 -7.66 -11.30 -17.59
C TYR A 38 -6.35 -10.91 -18.26
N TYR A 39 -5.75 -9.77 -17.88
CA TYR A 39 -4.52 -9.28 -18.50
C TYR A 39 -3.23 -9.96 -18.00
N THR A 40 -3.31 -10.79 -16.97
CA THR A 40 -2.23 -11.75 -16.65
C THR A 40 -2.19 -12.87 -17.68
N LEU A 41 -3.37 -13.32 -18.15
CA LEU A 41 -3.51 -14.47 -19.05
C LEU A 41 -3.61 -14.08 -20.53
N HIS A 42 -4.13 -12.90 -20.86
CA HIS A 42 -4.46 -12.46 -22.20
C HIS A 42 -3.86 -11.09 -22.52
N SER A 43 -3.53 -10.87 -23.80
CA SER A 43 -3.16 -9.55 -24.29
C SER A 43 -4.44 -8.78 -24.67
N PRO A 44 -4.42 -7.43 -24.70
CA PRO A 44 -5.51 -6.66 -25.28
C PRO A 44 -5.62 -6.94 -26.79
N ASP A 45 -6.82 -7.26 -27.25
CA ASP A 45 -7.11 -7.53 -28.67
C ASP A 45 -7.37 -6.25 -29.47
N ASP A 46 -7.64 -5.13 -28.79
CA ASP A 46 -7.94 -3.83 -29.39
C ASP A 46 -6.69 -3.09 -29.89
N VAL A 47 -5.48 -3.57 -29.59
CA VAL A 47 -4.22 -2.94 -30.03
C VAL A 47 -3.19 -3.96 -30.55
N LYS A 48 -2.58 -3.65 -31.70
CA LYS A 48 -1.62 -4.55 -32.38
C LYS A 48 -0.38 -4.91 -31.55
N HIS A 49 0.03 -4.05 -30.62
CA HIS A 49 1.27 -4.19 -29.87
C HIS A 49 1.08 -4.29 -28.37
N GLY A 50 -0.14 -4.58 -27.89
CA GLY A 50 -0.36 -4.76 -26.47
C GLY A 50 0.10 -6.13 -25.96
N HIS A 51 0.44 -6.18 -24.68
CA HIS A 51 0.99 -7.38 -24.03
C HIS A 51 0.30 -7.60 -22.68
N LYS A 52 0.32 -8.86 -22.24
CA LYS A 52 0.00 -9.26 -20.87
C LYS A 52 0.82 -8.45 -19.85
N ILE A 53 0.31 -8.27 -18.64
CA ILE A 53 0.93 -7.44 -17.59
C ILE A 53 2.42 -7.77 -17.40
N PHE A 54 2.74 -9.04 -17.14
CA PHE A 54 4.12 -9.46 -16.88
C PHE A 54 4.94 -9.67 -18.16
N LYS A 55 4.30 -9.95 -19.29
CA LYS A 55 5.01 -10.00 -20.59
C LYS A 55 5.54 -8.62 -20.95
N GLN A 56 4.76 -7.57 -20.68
CA GLN A 56 5.19 -6.18 -20.85
C GLN A 56 6.42 -5.86 -19.99
N GLY A 57 6.39 -6.25 -18.72
CA GLY A 57 7.53 -6.14 -17.81
C GLY A 57 8.79 -6.85 -18.30
N ASN A 58 8.65 -8.07 -18.81
CA ASN A 58 9.78 -8.86 -19.30
C ASN A 58 10.32 -8.37 -20.66
N LYS A 59 9.50 -7.66 -21.44
CA LYS A 59 9.93 -7.00 -22.68
C LYS A 59 10.70 -5.71 -22.38
N HIS A 60 10.28 -4.96 -21.36
CA HIS A 60 10.87 -3.71 -20.95
C HIS A 60 11.67 -3.89 -19.66
N ILE A 61 12.78 -4.63 -19.76
CA ILE A 61 13.68 -4.84 -18.62
C ILE A 61 14.34 -3.50 -18.26
N THR A 62 14.31 -3.18 -16.97
CA THR A 62 14.83 -1.95 -16.35
C THR A 62 15.54 -2.28 -15.03
N PRO A 63 16.34 -1.35 -14.48
CA PRO A 63 16.94 -1.49 -13.16
C PRO A 63 15.93 -1.66 -12.01
N PHE A 64 14.65 -1.32 -12.24
CA PHE A 64 13.56 -1.46 -11.28
C PHE A 64 12.59 -2.60 -11.62
N SER A 65 12.96 -3.48 -12.57
CA SER A 65 12.16 -4.66 -12.89
C SER A 65 12.09 -5.62 -11.71
N LEU A 66 10.87 -6.10 -11.45
CA LEU A 66 10.56 -7.06 -10.39
C LEU A 66 10.50 -8.50 -10.94
N ASN A 67 10.72 -9.47 -10.06
CA ASN A 67 10.56 -10.88 -10.39
C ASN A 67 9.07 -11.16 -10.56
N THR A 68 8.69 -11.70 -11.73
CA THR A 68 7.28 -11.95 -12.08
C THR A 68 6.59 -12.83 -11.03
N THR A 69 7.16 -13.98 -10.70
CA THR A 69 6.56 -14.95 -9.77
C THR A 69 6.36 -14.37 -8.37
N LEU A 70 7.36 -13.69 -7.83
CA LEU A 70 7.23 -13.03 -6.52
C LEU A 70 6.20 -11.91 -6.57
N THR A 71 6.17 -11.12 -7.64
CA THR A 71 5.18 -10.04 -7.80
C THR A 71 3.76 -10.59 -7.90
N GLU A 72 3.56 -11.71 -8.60
CA GLU A 72 2.27 -12.41 -8.67
C GLU A 72 1.83 -12.92 -7.29
N ILE A 73 2.73 -13.58 -6.54
CA ILE A 73 2.45 -14.05 -5.18
C ILE A 73 2.02 -12.89 -4.29
N TYR A 74 2.76 -11.77 -4.34
CA TYR A 74 2.43 -10.57 -3.58
C TYR A 74 1.00 -10.08 -3.89
N TRP A 75 0.64 -9.99 -5.17
CA TRP A 75 -0.69 -9.56 -5.58
C TRP A 75 -1.79 -10.54 -5.16
N VAL A 76 -1.56 -11.84 -5.26
CA VAL A 76 -2.52 -12.85 -4.78
C VAL A 76 -2.76 -12.69 -3.28
N LEU A 77 -1.68 -12.59 -2.47
CA LEU A 77 -1.79 -12.38 -1.03
C LEU A 77 -2.51 -11.05 -0.71
N LEU A 78 -2.18 -9.98 -1.42
CA LEU A 78 -2.84 -8.68 -1.25
C LEU A 78 -4.33 -8.76 -1.55
N LEU A 79 -4.73 -9.35 -2.68
CA LEU A 79 -6.15 -9.48 -3.05
C LEU A 79 -6.92 -10.38 -2.07
N LEU A 80 -6.30 -11.43 -1.54
CA LEU A 80 -6.90 -12.29 -0.51
C LEU A 80 -7.07 -11.54 0.82
N THR A 81 -6.07 -10.78 1.26
CA THR A 81 -6.22 -9.96 2.48
C THR A 81 -7.28 -8.87 2.33
N GLN A 82 -7.51 -8.36 1.11
CA GLN A 82 -8.58 -7.40 0.83
C GLN A 82 -9.99 -7.97 1.00
N LEU A 83 -10.19 -9.28 0.81
CA LEU A 83 -11.46 -9.92 1.17
C LEU A 83 -11.78 -9.76 2.67
N SER A 84 -10.76 -9.83 3.53
CA SER A 84 -10.91 -9.56 4.95
C SER A 84 -11.41 -8.14 5.18
N TYR A 85 -10.81 -7.13 4.55
CA TYR A 85 -11.31 -5.76 4.65
C TYR A 85 -12.75 -5.59 4.15
N VAL A 86 -13.08 -6.20 3.00
CA VAL A 86 -14.46 -6.20 2.48
C VAL A 86 -15.42 -6.77 3.52
N TYR A 87 -15.07 -7.87 4.17
CA TYR A 87 -15.86 -8.48 5.23
C TYR A 87 -16.07 -7.55 6.44
N HIS A 88 -15.03 -6.82 6.89
CA HIS A 88 -15.14 -5.90 8.02
C HIS A 88 -16.16 -4.77 7.77
N LEU A 89 -16.42 -4.40 6.51
CA LEU A 89 -17.44 -3.41 6.15
C LEU A 89 -18.88 -3.89 6.41
N PHE A 90 -19.09 -5.21 6.47
CA PHE A 90 -20.36 -5.87 6.79
C PHE A 90 -20.44 -6.33 8.26
N SER A 91 -19.45 -5.98 9.09
CA SER A 91 -19.47 -6.33 10.51
C SER A 91 -20.72 -5.79 11.22
N ASN A 92 -21.24 -6.57 12.16
CA ASN A 92 -22.29 -6.14 13.09
C ASN A 92 -21.74 -5.19 14.17
N ASP A 93 -20.42 -5.15 14.36
CA ASP A 93 -19.75 -4.18 15.23
C ASP A 93 -19.62 -2.83 14.50
N GLY A 94 -20.31 -1.82 15.03
CA GLY A 94 -20.31 -0.47 14.49
C GLY A 94 -18.93 0.19 14.50
N ALA A 95 -18.06 -0.10 15.47
CA ALA A 95 -16.71 0.47 15.52
C ALA A 95 -15.85 -0.07 14.37
N ILE A 96 -15.93 -1.39 14.12
CA ILE A 96 -15.24 -2.05 13.02
C ILE A 96 -15.76 -1.56 11.67
N ALA A 97 -17.08 -1.51 11.50
CA ALA A 97 -17.68 -1.06 10.25
C ALA A 97 -17.35 0.40 9.93
N ASN A 98 -17.33 1.28 10.94
CA ASN A 98 -16.93 2.68 10.77
C ASN A 98 -15.44 2.85 10.48
N ALA A 99 -14.58 2.04 11.11
CA ALA A 99 -13.15 2.01 10.82
C ALA A 99 -12.87 1.57 9.37
N ALA A 100 -13.58 0.56 8.88
CA ALA A 100 -13.52 0.14 7.48
C ALA A 100 -14.07 1.23 6.53
N ALA A 101 -15.20 1.85 6.88
CA ALA A 101 -15.81 2.91 6.07
C ALA A 101 -14.90 4.15 5.91
N ASN A 102 -14.09 4.46 6.94
CA ASN A 102 -13.13 5.57 6.90
C ASN A 102 -12.11 5.47 5.77
N VAL A 103 -11.76 4.25 5.34
CA VAL A 103 -10.83 4.01 4.22
C VAL A 103 -11.54 3.70 2.91
N GLY A 104 -12.87 3.63 2.90
CA GLY A 104 -13.69 3.25 1.75
C GLY A 104 -13.39 4.06 0.48
N SER A 105 -13.38 5.39 0.59
CA SER A 105 -13.09 6.28 -0.54
C SER A 105 -11.68 6.10 -1.10
N HIS A 106 -10.69 5.97 -0.21
CA HIS A 106 -9.29 5.75 -0.59
C HIS A 106 -9.12 4.39 -1.29
N PHE A 107 -9.78 3.36 -0.79
CA PHE A 107 -9.76 2.02 -1.37
C PHE A 107 -10.41 1.95 -2.75
N ILE A 108 -11.60 2.57 -2.91
CA ILE A 108 -12.29 2.66 -4.19
C ILE A 108 -11.41 3.36 -5.21
N LEU A 109 -10.85 4.52 -4.85
CA LEU A 109 -10.01 5.30 -5.74
C LEU A 109 -8.72 4.55 -6.11
N ASN A 110 -8.12 3.82 -5.15
CA ASN A 110 -6.99 2.95 -5.41
C ASN A 110 -7.28 1.87 -6.44
N ASN A 111 -8.44 1.22 -6.34
CA ASN A 111 -8.83 0.18 -7.28
C ASN A 111 -9.06 0.74 -8.68
N LEU A 112 -9.69 1.92 -8.78
CA LEU A 112 -9.91 2.59 -10.06
C LEU A 112 -8.60 3.04 -10.71
N PHE A 113 -7.64 3.56 -9.94
CA PHE A 113 -6.32 3.89 -10.47
C PHE A 113 -5.52 2.64 -10.85
N THR A 114 -5.60 1.57 -10.06
CA THR A 114 -4.95 0.29 -10.37
C THR A 114 -5.51 -0.29 -11.68
N LEU A 115 -6.83 -0.24 -11.85
CA LEU A 115 -7.48 -0.62 -13.10
C LEU A 115 -6.98 0.21 -14.28
N ALA A 116 -7.02 1.54 -14.14
CA ALA A 116 -6.57 2.45 -15.18
C ALA A 116 -5.09 2.20 -15.55
N TRP A 117 -4.24 1.96 -14.54
CA TRP A 117 -2.86 1.57 -14.74
C TRP A 117 -2.74 0.27 -15.55
N ILE A 118 -3.46 -0.80 -15.18
CA ILE A 118 -3.45 -2.08 -15.94
C ILE A 118 -3.82 -1.85 -17.41
N LEU A 119 -4.90 -1.10 -17.66
CA LEU A 119 -5.40 -0.84 -19.01
C LEU A 119 -4.39 -0.05 -19.86
N LEU A 120 -3.74 0.96 -19.28
CA LEU A 120 -2.74 1.79 -19.96
C LEU A 120 -1.41 1.03 -20.16
N TRP A 121 -0.94 0.32 -19.13
CA TRP A 121 0.30 -0.45 -19.14
C TRP A 121 0.30 -1.53 -20.22
N THR A 122 -0.78 -2.31 -20.29
CA THR A 122 -0.95 -3.39 -21.29
C THR A 122 -1.05 -2.86 -22.73
N ARG A 123 -1.36 -1.57 -22.90
CA ARG A 123 -1.45 -0.87 -24.19
C ARG A 123 -0.22 -0.02 -24.54
N ASN A 124 0.87 -0.11 -23.77
CA ASN A 124 2.12 0.66 -23.94
C ASN A 124 1.99 2.18 -23.66
N HIS A 125 0.95 2.63 -22.97
CA HIS A 125 0.81 4.04 -22.58
C HIS A 125 1.55 4.33 -21.27
N PHE A 126 2.88 4.15 -21.27
CA PHE A 126 3.69 4.16 -20.05
C PHE A 126 3.63 5.48 -19.26
N TRP A 127 3.72 6.63 -19.94
CA TRP A 127 3.59 7.94 -19.28
C TRP A 127 2.21 8.19 -18.68
N ALA A 128 1.13 7.82 -19.38
CA ALA A 128 -0.22 7.93 -18.83
C ALA A 128 -0.42 6.98 -17.65
N SER A 129 0.12 5.75 -17.74
CA SER A 129 0.09 4.80 -16.64
C SER A 129 0.91 5.28 -15.43
N GLU A 130 1.99 6.03 -15.65
CA GLU A 130 2.81 6.62 -14.59
C GLU A 130 2.04 7.72 -13.86
N LEU A 131 1.31 8.55 -14.61
CA LEU A 131 0.44 9.56 -14.01
C LEU A 131 -0.65 8.92 -13.12
N MET A 132 -1.23 7.79 -13.54
CA MET A 132 -2.21 7.06 -12.73
C MET A 132 -1.58 6.48 -11.46
N LEU A 133 -0.35 5.95 -11.54
CA LEU A 133 0.39 5.48 -10.36
C LEU A 133 0.74 6.62 -9.41
N ALA A 134 1.14 7.78 -9.93
CA ALA A 134 1.47 8.95 -9.12
C ALA A 134 0.24 9.47 -8.38
N ALA A 135 -0.90 9.57 -9.08
CA ALA A 135 -2.18 9.92 -8.46
C ALA A 135 -2.59 8.89 -7.40
N ASN A 136 -2.39 7.60 -7.66
CA ASN A 136 -2.68 6.56 -6.68
C ASN A 136 -1.76 6.62 -5.46
N TYR A 137 -0.46 6.86 -5.66
CA TYR A 137 0.50 7.04 -4.59
C TYR A 137 0.13 8.20 -3.68
N LEU A 138 -0.31 9.35 -4.25
CA LEU A 138 -0.79 10.48 -3.45
C LEU A 138 -2.06 10.14 -2.66
N ASN A 139 -3.00 9.40 -3.27
CA ASN A 139 -4.18 8.89 -2.58
C ASN A 139 -3.80 7.96 -1.41
N GLN A 140 -2.87 7.03 -1.62
CA GLN A 140 -2.40 6.10 -0.59
C GLN A 140 -1.58 6.78 0.49
N HIS A 141 -0.72 7.73 0.13
CA HIS A 141 0.02 8.54 1.08
C HIS A 141 -0.95 9.33 1.99
N ALA A 142 -1.98 9.95 1.41
CA ALA A 142 -3.02 10.63 2.20
C ALA A 142 -3.76 9.65 3.13
N ALA A 143 -4.11 8.46 2.63
CA ALA A 143 -4.78 7.43 3.41
C ALA A 143 -3.92 6.94 4.59
N TYR A 144 -2.65 6.63 4.31
CA TYR A 144 -1.64 6.16 5.27
C TYR A 144 -1.50 7.11 6.45
N TRP A 145 -1.30 8.39 6.16
CA TRP A 145 -1.04 9.38 7.20
C TRP A 145 -2.31 9.82 7.96
N ARG A 146 -3.49 9.75 7.32
CA ARG A 146 -4.77 10.15 7.92
C ARG A 146 -5.42 9.03 8.74
N HIS A 147 -5.18 7.77 8.40
CA HIS A 147 -5.82 6.61 9.01
C HIS A 147 -4.78 5.65 9.64
N ARG A 148 -3.90 6.18 10.50
CA ARG A 148 -2.81 5.39 11.14
C ARG A 148 -3.29 4.34 12.14
N ALA A 149 -4.45 4.56 12.77
CA ALA A 149 -4.99 3.70 13.82
C ALA A 149 -6.13 2.85 13.27
N LEU A 150 -5.79 1.88 12.43
CA LEU A 150 -6.72 0.91 11.86
C LEU A 150 -6.45 -0.48 12.40
N PRO A 151 -7.48 -1.35 12.48
CA PRO A 151 -7.27 -2.77 12.76
C PRO A 151 -6.29 -3.38 11.76
N THR A 152 -5.41 -4.27 12.24
CA THR A 152 -4.29 -4.86 11.47
C THR A 152 -4.71 -5.35 10.08
N PHE A 153 -5.83 -6.08 9.97
CA PHE A 153 -6.29 -6.61 8.68
C PHE A 153 -6.82 -5.53 7.73
N VAL A 154 -7.44 -4.47 8.25
CA VAL A 154 -7.89 -3.33 7.44
C VAL A 154 -6.68 -2.52 6.97
N HIS A 155 -5.71 -2.33 7.87
CA HIS A 155 -4.48 -1.60 7.56
C HIS A 155 -3.64 -2.31 6.50
N LEU A 156 -3.36 -3.60 6.69
CA LEU A 156 -2.57 -4.40 5.74
C LEU A 156 -3.17 -4.36 4.33
N SER A 157 -4.48 -4.58 4.24
CA SER A 157 -5.15 -4.82 2.97
C SER A 157 -5.51 -3.54 2.20
N ALA A 158 -5.93 -2.48 2.90
CA ALA A 158 -6.39 -1.24 2.29
C ALA A 158 -5.31 -0.15 2.23
N ILE A 159 -4.30 -0.21 3.11
CA ILE A 159 -3.31 0.86 3.30
C ILE A 159 -1.89 0.36 3.03
N ALA A 160 -1.31 -0.46 3.91
CA ALA A 160 0.11 -0.81 3.88
C ALA A 160 0.52 -1.55 2.59
N GLY A 161 -0.25 -2.56 2.19
CA GLY A 161 -0.02 -3.31 0.97
C GLY A 161 -0.11 -2.42 -0.28
N PRO A 162 -1.27 -1.80 -0.57
CA PRO A 162 -1.41 -0.95 -1.76
C PRO A 162 -0.41 0.21 -1.79
N TYR A 163 -0.06 0.78 -0.64
CA TYR A 163 0.94 1.83 -0.55
C TYR A 163 2.34 1.33 -0.93
N ALA A 164 2.77 0.17 -0.41
CA ALA A 164 4.04 -0.45 -0.80
C ALA A 164 4.09 -0.76 -2.29
N TRP A 165 3.01 -1.31 -2.85
CA TRP A 165 2.92 -1.59 -4.28
C TRP A 165 3.05 -0.31 -5.12
N THR A 166 2.29 0.74 -4.81
CA THR A 166 2.30 1.97 -5.62
C THR A 166 3.66 2.64 -5.63
N LEU A 167 4.38 2.64 -4.50
CA LEU A 167 5.77 3.11 -4.44
C LEU A 167 6.66 2.32 -5.41
N MET A 168 6.64 0.99 -5.35
CA MET A 168 7.48 0.14 -6.20
C MET A 168 7.09 0.24 -7.68
N ALA A 169 5.80 0.33 -7.97
CA ALA A 169 5.26 0.43 -9.31
C ALA A 169 5.66 1.76 -9.99
N LEU A 170 5.72 2.87 -9.24
CA LEU A 170 6.21 4.16 -9.76
C LEU A 170 7.64 4.03 -10.30
N PHE A 171 8.56 3.48 -9.51
CA PHE A 171 9.93 3.28 -9.99
C PHE A 171 10.00 2.30 -11.16
N TRP A 172 9.20 1.24 -11.12
CA TRP A 172 9.19 0.23 -12.18
C TRP A 172 8.67 0.77 -13.51
N ASN A 173 7.47 1.35 -13.51
CA ASN A 173 6.84 1.89 -14.71
C ASN A 173 7.51 3.18 -15.18
N GLY A 174 7.89 4.09 -14.27
CA GLY A 174 8.65 5.29 -14.60
C GLY A 174 9.95 4.96 -15.33
N ALA A 175 10.68 3.94 -14.88
CA ALA A 175 11.90 3.47 -15.55
C ALA A 175 11.66 2.92 -16.97
N VAL A 176 10.46 2.37 -17.23
CA VAL A 176 10.05 1.96 -18.58
C VAL A 176 9.67 3.19 -19.42
N ALA A 177 8.91 4.13 -18.86
CA ALA A 177 8.46 5.34 -19.54
C ALA A 177 9.62 6.22 -20.02
N VAL A 178 10.70 6.34 -19.22
CA VAL A 178 11.90 7.13 -19.58
C VAL A 178 12.93 6.35 -20.40
N GLY A 179 12.74 5.04 -20.64
CA GLY A 179 13.68 4.23 -21.40
C GLY A 179 15.06 4.06 -20.73
N SER A 180 15.08 3.58 -19.48
CA SER A 180 16.26 3.52 -18.59
C SER A 180 17.41 2.54 -18.97
N ASN A 181 17.57 2.20 -20.24
CA ASN A 181 18.54 1.20 -20.70
C ASN A 181 19.95 1.74 -20.98
N SER A 182 20.12 3.07 -21.07
CA SER A 182 21.40 3.72 -21.31
C SER A 182 22.31 3.72 -20.06
N PHE A 183 23.63 3.81 -20.26
CA PHE A 183 24.59 3.84 -19.15
C PHE A 183 24.32 4.97 -18.13
N PRO A 184 24.06 6.23 -18.53
CA PRO A 184 23.70 7.29 -17.59
C PRO A 184 22.41 7.01 -16.81
N ALA A 185 21.38 6.46 -17.47
CA ALA A 185 20.12 6.12 -16.82
C ALA A 185 20.30 5.02 -15.76
N ARG A 186 21.24 4.11 -15.96
CA ARG A 186 21.60 3.07 -14.98
C ARG A 186 22.32 3.65 -13.76
N ILE A 187 23.21 4.63 -13.94
CA ILE A 187 23.82 5.37 -12.82
C ILE A 187 22.73 6.08 -12.03
N ALA A 188 21.81 6.77 -12.71
CA ALA A 188 20.67 7.42 -12.06
C ALA A 188 19.82 6.41 -11.29
N ALA A 189 19.54 5.23 -11.86
CA ALA A 189 18.76 4.19 -11.18
C ALA A 189 19.44 3.67 -9.89
N ASN A 190 20.76 3.52 -9.88
CA ASN A 190 21.53 3.15 -8.69
C ASN A 190 21.43 4.21 -7.57
N ILE A 191 21.18 5.48 -7.90
CA ILE A 191 20.91 6.54 -6.92
C ILE A 191 19.44 6.49 -6.49
N PHE A 192 18.53 6.39 -7.45
CA PHE A 192 17.09 6.41 -7.22
C PHE A 192 16.58 5.24 -6.38
N ILE A 193 17.23 4.07 -6.42
CA ILE A 193 16.84 2.94 -5.55
C ILE A 193 16.94 3.30 -4.06
N TRP A 194 17.86 4.19 -3.67
CA TRP A 194 17.97 4.67 -2.29
C TRP A 194 16.81 5.57 -1.88
N LEU A 195 16.04 6.14 -2.82
CA LEU A 195 14.79 6.80 -2.48
C LEU A 195 13.76 5.78 -1.96
N ILE A 196 13.68 4.58 -2.55
CA ILE A 196 12.81 3.52 -2.03
C ILE A 196 13.19 3.22 -0.58
N PHE A 197 14.49 3.11 -0.29
CA PHE A 197 15.00 2.92 1.07
C PHE A 197 14.62 4.07 2.00
N ALA A 198 15.00 5.31 1.65
CA ALA A 198 14.79 6.47 2.50
C ALA A 198 13.31 6.70 2.79
N PHE A 199 12.44 6.62 1.77
CA PHE A 199 11.00 6.73 1.96
C PHE A 199 10.45 5.56 2.78
N GLY A 200 10.78 4.31 2.43
CA GLY A 200 10.30 3.13 3.12
C GLY A 200 10.68 3.12 4.60
N SER A 201 11.97 3.21 4.92
CA SER A 201 12.49 3.17 6.29
C SER A 201 11.94 4.33 7.13
N THR A 202 11.86 5.54 6.56
CA THR A 202 11.24 6.68 7.27
C THR A 202 9.79 6.40 7.63
N HIS A 203 8.99 5.85 6.73
CA HIS A 203 7.58 5.56 7.02
C HIS A 203 7.45 4.42 8.05
N ILE A 204 8.17 3.32 7.87
CA ILE A 204 8.19 2.18 8.78
C ILE A 204 8.58 2.63 10.19
N MET A 205 9.70 3.34 10.34
CA MET A 205 10.22 3.77 11.65
C MET A 205 9.37 4.88 12.28
N ALA A 206 8.98 5.91 11.53
CA ALA A 206 8.24 7.05 12.09
C ALA A 206 6.81 6.66 12.52
N THR A 207 6.22 5.64 11.88
CA THR A 207 4.86 5.17 12.21
C THR A 207 4.82 3.83 12.94
N GLN A 208 5.99 3.22 13.18
CA GLN A 208 6.11 1.92 13.85
C GLN A 208 5.29 0.83 13.12
N ASP A 209 5.32 0.85 11.78
CA ASP A 209 4.49 0.02 10.92
C ASP A 209 5.27 -1.16 10.34
N ASP A 210 5.22 -2.29 11.04
CA ASP A 210 5.82 -3.55 10.61
C ASP A 210 5.10 -4.17 9.41
N LEU A 211 3.80 -3.92 9.22
CA LEU A 211 3.06 -4.43 8.06
C LEU A 211 3.52 -3.79 6.75
N LEU A 212 3.72 -2.47 6.75
CA LEU A 212 4.35 -1.78 5.62
C LEU A 212 5.75 -2.33 5.37
N GLY A 213 6.51 -2.55 6.44
CA GLY A 213 7.85 -3.12 6.37
C GLY A 213 7.87 -4.50 5.70
N TYR A 214 6.99 -5.42 6.10
CA TYR A 214 6.89 -6.74 5.45
C TYR A 214 6.49 -6.64 3.97
N CYS A 215 5.56 -5.74 3.64
CA CYS A 215 5.16 -5.52 2.24
C CYS A 215 6.32 -5.03 1.38
N LEU A 216 7.07 -4.03 1.87
CA LEU A 216 8.25 -3.50 1.17
C LEU A 216 9.39 -4.50 1.11
N THR A 217 9.58 -5.29 2.17
CA THR A 217 10.53 -6.43 2.19
C THR A 217 10.22 -7.40 1.06
N PHE A 218 8.96 -7.81 0.91
CA PHE A 218 8.55 -8.76 -0.13
C PHE A 218 8.82 -8.21 -1.54
N LEU A 219 8.43 -6.96 -1.79
CA LEU A 219 8.60 -6.34 -3.12
C LEU A 219 10.07 -6.01 -3.45
N THR A 220 10.87 -5.61 -2.46
CA THR A 220 12.32 -5.40 -2.65
C THR A 220 13.06 -6.70 -2.85
N LEU A 221 12.62 -7.81 -2.24
CA LEU A 221 13.09 -9.16 -2.59
C LEU A 221 12.77 -9.49 -4.05
N ALA A 222 11.55 -9.19 -4.53
CA ALA A 222 11.19 -9.39 -5.93
C ALA A 222 12.11 -8.59 -6.87
N LEU A 223 12.45 -7.35 -6.52
CA LEU A 223 13.42 -6.53 -7.24
C LEU A 223 14.81 -7.18 -7.22
N ALA A 224 15.32 -7.52 -6.03
CA ALA A 224 16.65 -8.08 -5.85
C ALA A 224 16.86 -9.36 -6.66
N VAL A 225 15.90 -10.29 -6.59
CA VAL A 225 15.94 -11.57 -7.33
C VAL A 225 15.96 -11.33 -8.85
N LYS A 226 15.17 -10.38 -9.35
CA LYS A 226 15.14 -10.06 -10.78
C LYS A 226 16.44 -9.44 -11.24
N GLN A 227 16.98 -8.47 -10.49
CA GLN A 227 18.24 -7.83 -10.83
C GLN A 227 19.42 -8.79 -10.76
N LEU A 228 19.41 -9.72 -9.78
CA LEU A 228 20.38 -10.81 -9.69
C LEU A 228 20.32 -11.75 -10.90
N ALA A 229 19.13 -12.04 -11.44
CA ALA A 229 18.97 -12.90 -12.61
C ALA A 229 19.43 -12.20 -13.91
N ILE A 230 19.22 -10.90 -14.02
CA ILE A 230 19.59 -10.13 -15.21
C ILE A 230 21.11 -9.91 -15.25
N LYS A 231 21.79 -9.68 -14.12
CA LYS A 231 23.26 -9.41 -13.99
C LYS A 231 23.83 -8.33 -14.91
N VAL A 232 23.01 -7.56 -15.63
CA VAL A 232 23.50 -6.55 -16.59
C VAL A 232 24.09 -5.31 -15.88
N ILE A 233 23.92 -5.12 -14.56
CA ILE A 233 24.40 -3.92 -13.84
C ILE A 233 25.00 -4.30 -12.49
N ALA A 234 26.25 -3.90 -12.26
CA ALA A 234 27.11 -4.41 -11.21
C ALA A 234 26.63 -4.18 -9.76
N LEU A 235 25.80 -3.16 -9.48
CA LEU A 235 25.44 -2.78 -8.10
C LEU A 235 23.94 -2.80 -7.76
N GLN A 236 23.04 -2.70 -8.74
CA GLN A 236 21.59 -2.59 -8.48
C GLN A 236 21.06 -3.77 -7.66
N TRP A 237 21.52 -4.99 -7.95
CA TRP A 237 21.13 -6.19 -7.20
C TRP A 237 21.65 -6.16 -5.76
N ILE A 238 22.88 -5.67 -5.53
CA ILE A 238 23.46 -5.54 -4.18
C ILE A 238 22.63 -4.56 -3.36
N PHE A 239 22.35 -3.38 -3.93
CA PHE A 239 21.54 -2.36 -3.26
C PHE A 239 20.15 -2.87 -2.95
N ALA A 240 19.52 -3.58 -3.89
CA ALA A 240 18.21 -4.20 -3.68
C ALA A 240 18.22 -5.21 -2.51
N PHE A 241 19.24 -6.07 -2.42
CA PHE A 241 19.38 -7.01 -1.29
C PHE A 241 19.65 -6.33 0.03
N VAL A 242 20.46 -5.26 0.05
CA VAL A 242 20.70 -4.47 1.26
C VAL A 242 19.40 -3.84 1.75
N ILE A 243 18.63 -3.21 0.86
CA ILE A 243 17.35 -2.57 1.20
C ILE A 243 16.35 -3.62 1.69
N PHE A 244 16.24 -4.76 1.00
CA PHE A 244 15.45 -5.91 1.45
C PHE A 244 15.82 -6.35 2.88
N ALA A 245 17.13 -6.53 3.15
CA ALA A 245 17.59 -6.97 4.46
C ALA A 245 17.28 -5.95 5.56
N VAL A 246 17.45 -4.65 5.28
CA VAL A 246 17.13 -3.60 6.25
C VAL A 246 15.63 -3.56 6.53
N PHE A 247 14.77 -3.58 5.51
CA PHE A 247 13.31 -3.63 5.74
C PHE A 247 12.89 -4.88 6.51
N LEU A 248 13.52 -6.03 6.25
CA LEU A 248 13.23 -7.25 7.00
C LEU A 248 13.61 -7.11 8.48
N VAL A 249 14.81 -6.59 8.76
CA VAL A 249 15.29 -6.37 10.14
C VAL A 249 14.42 -5.36 10.86
N GLU A 250 14.08 -4.24 10.22
CA GLU A 250 13.17 -3.23 10.76
C GLU A 250 11.79 -3.83 11.09
N SER A 251 11.23 -4.65 10.20
CA SER A 251 9.92 -5.29 10.39
C SER A 251 9.95 -6.28 11.56
N ILE A 252 10.96 -7.16 11.60
CA ILE A 252 11.13 -8.13 12.70
C ILE A 252 11.34 -7.42 14.04
N TYR A 253 12.15 -6.35 14.04
CA TYR A 253 12.40 -5.53 15.21
C TYR A 253 11.09 -4.96 15.77
N LEU A 254 10.29 -4.31 14.91
CA LEU A 254 9.02 -3.71 15.30
C LEU A 254 7.96 -4.74 15.70
N SER A 255 7.85 -5.86 14.98
CA SER A 255 6.95 -6.94 15.39
C SER A 255 7.37 -7.52 16.75
N GLY A 256 8.68 -7.65 17.00
CA GLY A 256 9.23 -8.15 18.25
C GLY A 256 8.98 -7.22 19.44
N THR A 257 9.13 -5.90 19.25
CA THR A 257 8.81 -4.92 20.30
C THR A 257 7.31 -4.90 20.60
N LYS A 258 6.46 -4.93 19.57
CA LYS A 258 4.99 -5.05 19.73
C LYS A 258 4.58 -6.30 20.48
N TYR A 259 5.12 -7.46 20.10
CA TYR A 259 4.82 -8.73 20.77
C TYR A 259 5.27 -8.72 22.23
N SER A 260 6.36 -8.02 22.55
CA SER A 260 6.90 -7.91 23.91
C SER A 260 6.23 -6.81 24.76
N GLY A 261 5.22 -6.09 24.24
CA GLY A 261 4.58 -4.97 24.93
C GLY A 261 5.51 -3.79 25.19
N ARG A 262 6.47 -3.56 24.28
CA ARG A 262 7.48 -2.49 24.37
C ARG A 262 7.36 -1.52 23.20
N ASP A 263 7.77 -0.28 23.42
CA ASP A 263 7.96 0.70 22.35
C ASP A 263 9.25 0.42 21.54
N SER A 264 9.51 1.22 20.49
CA SER A 264 10.73 1.12 19.68
C SER A 264 12.02 1.41 20.44
N LEU A 265 11.95 1.92 21.67
CA LEU A 265 13.10 2.18 22.54
C LEU A 265 13.20 1.12 23.64
N PHE A 266 12.52 -0.02 23.49
CA PHE A 266 12.42 -1.11 24.47
C PHE A 266 11.84 -0.71 25.83
N ARG A 267 11.16 0.44 25.92
CA ARG A 267 10.45 0.84 27.13
C ARG A 267 9.13 0.11 27.18
N ARG A 268 8.74 -0.36 28.36
CA ARG A 268 7.43 -1.01 28.54
C ARG A 268 6.35 0.02 28.25
N ILE A 269 5.40 -0.32 27.40
CA ILE A 269 4.21 0.51 27.18
C ILE A 269 3.34 0.29 28.42
N THR A 270 3.46 1.18 29.40
CA THR A 270 2.49 1.26 30.49
C THR A 270 1.22 1.82 29.88
N GLU A 271 0.15 1.03 29.79
CA GLU A 271 -1.18 1.62 29.64
C GLU A 271 -1.34 2.64 30.78
N PRO A 272 -1.80 3.88 30.51
CA PRO A 272 -2.18 4.76 31.60
C PRO A 272 -3.17 3.95 32.44
N GLU A 273 -2.87 3.75 33.73
CA GLU A 273 -3.85 3.20 34.65
C GLU A 273 -5.16 3.94 34.39
N PRO A 274 -6.31 3.24 34.35
CA PRO A 274 -7.59 3.93 34.25
C PRO A 274 -7.61 4.93 35.39
N THR A 275 -7.43 6.21 35.06
CA THR A 275 -7.34 7.27 36.04
C THR A 275 -8.67 7.28 36.76
N ASP A 276 -8.66 6.66 37.93
CA ASP A 276 -9.44 6.93 39.14
C ASP A 276 -10.64 7.85 38.85
N ARG A 277 -11.67 7.29 38.17
CA ARG A 277 -12.98 7.94 38.01
C ARG A 277 -13.65 8.21 39.36
N GLU A 278 -13.05 7.75 40.46
CA GLU A 278 -13.46 7.99 41.84
C GLU A 278 -13.00 9.35 42.40
N ARG A 279 -12.24 10.16 41.64
CA ARG A 279 -11.78 11.51 42.07
C ARG A 279 -12.34 12.67 41.24
N GLU A 280 -13.58 12.59 40.77
CA GLU A 280 -14.30 13.82 40.42
C GLU A 280 -14.91 14.45 41.69
N PRO A 281 -14.55 15.68 42.07
CA PRO A 281 -15.18 16.34 43.20
C PRO A 281 -16.63 16.67 42.82
N LEU A 282 -17.58 16.15 43.60
CA LEU A 282 -19.02 16.41 43.48
C LEU A 282 -19.33 17.92 43.60
N LEU A 283 -19.38 18.61 42.46
CA LEU A 283 -19.73 20.04 42.38
C LEU A 283 -21.23 20.31 42.22
N ASN A 284 -22.11 19.36 42.59
CA ASN A 284 -23.57 19.51 42.43
C ASN A 284 -24.36 19.37 43.74
N SER A 285 -23.89 19.98 44.83
CA SER A 285 -24.71 20.12 46.05
C SER A 285 -24.42 21.42 46.80
N ALA A 286 -24.60 22.57 46.15
CA ALA A 286 -24.78 23.86 46.83
C ALA A 286 -25.33 24.93 45.86
N ALA A 287 -26.55 24.76 45.37
CA ALA A 287 -27.36 25.88 44.89
C ALA A 287 -28.82 25.41 44.70
N ASN A 288 -29.60 25.44 45.77
CA ASN A 288 -31.04 25.70 45.68
C ASN A 288 -31.37 26.68 46.81
N PRO A 289 -32.02 27.82 46.51
CA PRO A 289 -32.50 28.74 47.54
C PRO A 289 -33.65 28.13 48.37
#